data_AF-A0A838VU75-F1
#
_entry.id   AF-A0A838VU75-F1
#
_cell.length_a   1.000
_cell.length_b   1.000
_cell.length_c   1.000
_cell.angle_alpha   90.00
_cell.angle_beta   90.00
_cell.angle_gamma   90.00
#
_symmetry.space_group_name_H-M   'P 1'
#
loop_
_entity.id
_entity.type
_entity.pdbx_description
1 polymer ?
#
loop_
_entity_poly.entity_id
_entity_poly.type
_entity_poly.pdbx_seq_one_letter_code
_entity_poly.pdbx_strand_id
1 'polypeptide(L)'
;MTYDAVTRQINNVNVAVYECEIHLKFRLIEEKGILGDREELLQLLIEAFAEGADEYLETLQAQVKAEEISEFQASPQMRRQLMRLRNSSEYAAGS
;
A
#
# COMPACT_ATOMS: atom_id res chain seq x y z
N MET A 1 33.67 10.89 30.01
CA MET A 1 33.99 9.98 28.89
C MET A 1 32.80 10.01 27.94
N THR A 2 32.92 10.84 26.91
CA THR A 2 32.08 10.85 25.71
C THR A 2 32.40 9.63 24.88
N TYR A 3 31.42 8.88 24.41
CA TYR A 3 31.36 8.39 23.03
C TYR A 3 29.91 8.03 22.72
N ASP A 4 29.32 8.85 21.89
CA ASP A 4 28.03 8.69 21.23
C ASP A 4 27.89 7.29 20.63
N ALA A 5 27.00 6.49 21.19
CA ALA A 5 26.43 5.34 20.48
C ALA A 5 25.28 5.83 19.59
N VAL A 6 25.58 6.80 18.73
CA VAL A 6 24.86 7.00 17.45
C VAL A 6 25.25 5.81 16.58
N THR A 7 24.72 4.64 16.92
CA THR A 7 25.01 3.41 16.20
C THR A 7 23.92 3.23 15.14
N ARG A 8 24.21 3.80 13.96
CA ARG A 8 23.73 3.33 12.66
C ARG A 8 22.24 3.55 12.37
N GLN A 9 21.89 4.80 12.09
CA GLN A 9 20.95 5.07 11.00
C GLN A 9 21.63 4.69 9.67
N ILE A 10 21.72 3.39 9.42
CA ILE A 10 21.99 2.82 8.11
C ILE A 10 20.61 2.72 7.46
N ASN A 11 20.48 3.24 6.23
CA ASN A 11 19.26 3.28 5.43
C ASN A 11 18.71 1.86 5.14
N ASN A 12 18.21 1.17 6.15
CA ASN A 12 17.44 -0.04 5.99
C ASN A 12 16.08 0.36 5.44
N VAL A 13 15.73 -0.21 4.29
CA VAL A 13 14.35 -0.17 3.80
C VAL A 13 13.55 -0.98 4.81
N ASN A 14 12.96 -0.29 5.79
CA ASN A 14 12.18 -0.89 6.87
C ASN A 14 10.82 -1.34 6.31
N VAL A 15 10.84 -2.40 5.52
CA VAL A 15 9.65 -3.03 4.95
C VAL A 15 9.12 -4.11 5.87
N ALA A 16 7.81 -4.05 6.07
CA ALA A 16 7.01 -5.01 6.83
C ALA A 16 5.80 -5.45 5.99
N VAL A 17 5.09 -6.47 6.48
CA VAL A 17 3.85 -6.94 5.85
C VAL A 17 2.69 -6.27 6.58
N TYR A 18 1.78 -5.65 5.82
CA TYR A 18 0.57 -5.06 6.37
C TYR A 18 -0.65 -5.82 5.85
N GLU A 19 -1.59 -6.11 6.74
CA GLU A 19 -2.94 -6.48 6.37
C GLU A 19 -3.75 -5.19 6.18
N CYS A 20 -4.32 -5.02 4.99
CA CYS A 20 -5.05 -3.82 4.62
C CYS A 20 -6.51 -4.16 4.34
N GLU A 21 -7.41 -3.37 4.92
CA GLU A 21 -8.86 -3.47 4.70
C GLU A 21 -9.38 -2.10 4.27
N ILE A 22 -10.07 -2.07 3.13
CA ILE A 22 -10.64 -0.85 2.56
C ILE A 22 -12.13 -1.07 2.36
N HIS A 23 -12.94 -0.24 3.02
CA HIS A 23 -14.40 -0.21 2.88
C HIS A 23 -14.81 1.18 2.36
N LEU A 24 -15.21 1.23 1.09
CA LEU A 24 -15.59 2.47 0.42
C LEU A 24 -17.05 2.40 -0.03
N LYS A 25 -17.75 3.51 0.18
CA LYS A 25 -19.07 3.77 -0.37
C LYS A 25 -19.10 5.19 -0.90
N PHE A 26 -19.41 5.34 -2.17
CA PHE A 26 -19.46 6.63 -2.85
C PHE A 26 -20.51 6.61 -3.95
N ARG A 27 -20.87 7.79 -4.46
CA ARG A 27 -21.63 7.98 -5.70
C ARG A 27 -20.68 8.51 -6.76
N LEU A 28 -20.87 8.10 -7.99
CA LEU A 28 -20.05 8.50 -9.14
C LEU A 28 -20.96 8.86 -10.31
N ILE A 29 -20.68 9.98 -10.97
CA ILE A 29 -21.24 10.35 -12.28
C ILE A 29 -20.27 9.84 -13.34
N GLU A 30 -20.71 8.94 -14.21
CA GLU A 30 -19.88 8.36 -15.27
C GLU A 30 -20.72 7.99 -16.51
N GLU A 31 -20.07 7.77 -17.67
CA GLU A 31 -20.79 7.37 -18.88
C GLU A 31 -21.50 6.02 -18.73
N LYS A 32 -22.67 5.91 -19.35
CA LYS A 32 -23.45 4.66 -19.34
C LYS A 32 -22.69 3.57 -20.09
N GLY A 33 -22.56 2.40 -19.48
CA GLY A 33 -21.92 1.23 -20.09
C GLY A 33 -20.43 1.10 -19.77
N ILE A 34 -19.78 2.13 -19.24
CA ILE A 34 -18.40 2.04 -18.72
C ILE A 34 -18.29 1.01 -17.59
N LEU A 35 -19.34 0.90 -16.75
CA LEU A 35 -19.39 -0.10 -15.67
C LEU A 35 -19.78 -1.52 -16.14
N GLY A 36 -19.85 -1.75 -17.45
CA GLY A 36 -20.28 -3.02 -18.04
C GLY A 36 -19.21 -4.11 -18.04
N ASP A 37 -17.93 -3.73 -18.03
CA ASP A 37 -16.82 -4.68 -17.96
C ASP A 37 -16.41 -4.94 -16.51
N ARG A 38 -16.67 -6.15 -16.02
CA ARG A 38 -16.37 -6.55 -14.65
C ARG A 38 -14.86 -6.60 -14.37
N GLU A 39 -14.03 -6.86 -15.37
CA GLU A 39 -12.58 -6.98 -15.18
C GLU A 39 -11.95 -5.60 -14.96
N GLU A 40 -12.44 -4.57 -15.65
CA GLU A 40 -11.94 -3.20 -15.56
C GLU A 40 -12.65 -2.37 -14.49
N LEU A 41 -13.87 -2.76 -14.09
CA LEU A 41 -14.70 -2.02 -13.15
C LEU A 41 -13.98 -1.67 -11.84
N LEU A 42 -13.26 -2.63 -11.24
CA LEU A 42 -12.56 -2.36 -9.98
C LEU A 42 -11.47 -1.30 -10.15
N GLN A 43 -10.70 -1.39 -11.24
CA GLN A 43 -9.60 -0.46 -11.51
C GLN A 43 -10.15 0.96 -11.70
N LEU A 44 -11.17 1.11 -12.55
CA LEU A 44 -11.86 2.38 -12.78
C LEU A 44 -12.37 3.00 -11.47
N LEU A 45 -13.06 2.21 -10.65
CA LEU A 45 -13.64 2.70 -9.39
C LEU A 45 -12.56 3.14 -8.40
N ILE A 46 -11.41 2.48 -8.36
CA ILE A 46 -10.28 2.86 -7.51
C ILE A 46 -9.60 4.12 -8.05
N GLU A 47 -9.41 4.23 -9.37
CA GLU A 47 -8.84 5.42 -10.01
C GLU A 47 -9.70 6.66 -9.76
N ALA A 48 -11.00 6.58 -10.04
CA ALA A 48 -11.94 7.66 -9.77
C ALA A 48 -11.92 8.05 -8.28
N PHE A 49 -11.91 7.07 -7.37
CA PHE A 49 -11.84 7.37 -5.94
C PHE A 49 -10.51 7.98 -5.52
N ALA A 50 -9.39 7.62 -6.17
CA ALA A 50 -8.07 8.15 -5.89
C ALA A 50 -7.87 9.59 -6.37
N GLU A 51 -8.58 10.02 -7.42
CA GLU A 51 -8.62 11.42 -7.87
C GLU A 51 -9.23 12.35 -6.81
N GLY A 52 -10.10 11.80 -5.95
CA GLY A 52 -10.67 12.49 -4.80
C GLY A 52 -12.10 12.98 -5.03
N ALA A 53 -12.70 13.55 -3.99
CA ALA A 53 -14.07 14.06 -4.07
C ALA A 53 -14.12 15.37 -4.88
N ASP A 54 -15.01 15.41 -5.86
CA ASP A 54 -15.22 16.54 -6.77
C ASP A 54 -16.70 16.64 -7.19
N GLU A 55 -16.99 17.26 -8.35
CA GLU A 55 -18.36 17.37 -8.88
C GLU A 55 -18.92 16.04 -9.42
N TYR A 56 -18.06 15.04 -9.64
CA TYR A 56 -18.40 13.73 -10.19
C TYR A 56 -18.41 12.64 -9.12
N LEU A 57 -17.65 12.80 -8.03
CA LEU A 57 -17.54 11.83 -6.95
C LEU A 57 -17.96 12.39 -5.59
N GLU A 58 -18.95 11.74 -4.97
CA GLU A 58 -19.40 12.02 -3.61
C GLU A 58 -19.07 10.84 -2.69
N THR A 59 -18.16 11.05 -1.73
CA THR A 59 -17.85 10.02 -0.72
C THR A 59 -18.95 9.96 0.35
N LEU A 60 -19.53 8.78 0.56
CA LEU A 60 -20.56 8.54 1.59
C LEU A 60 -19.99 7.88 2.85
N GLN A 61 -19.04 6.97 2.68
CA GLN A 61 -18.35 6.28 3.77
C GLN A 61 -16.96 5.85 3.29
N ALA A 62 -15.95 6.10 4.11
CA ALA A 62 -14.61 5.60 3.89
C ALA A 62 -14.04 5.08 5.22
N GLN A 63 -13.69 3.81 5.25
CA GLN A 63 -12.95 3.19 6.36
C GLN A 63 -11.75 2.47 5.79
N VAL A 64 -10.57 2.82 6.31
CA VAL A 64 -9.30 2.24 5.92
C VAL A 64 -8.61 1.74 7.18
N LYS A 65 -8.17 0.49 7.15
CA LYS A 65 -7.34 -0.11 8.19
C LYS A 65 -6.08 -0.65 7.55
N ALA A 66 -4.97 -0.46 8.24
CA ALA A 66 -3.70 -1.10 7.93
C ALA A 66 -3.07 -1.51 9.26
N GLU A 67 -2.77 -2.80 9.40
CA GLU A 67 -2.14 -3.35 10.59
C GLU A 67 -0.88 -4.10 10.17
N GLU A 68 0.24 -3.83 10.84
CA GLU A 68 1.46 -4.62 10.63
C GLU A 68 1.24 -6.03 11.17
N ILE A 69 1.47 -7.03 10.33
CA ILE A 69 1.29 -8.44 10.68
C ILE A 69 2.59 -9.21 10.57
N SER A 70 2.60 -10.44 11.10
CA SER A 70 3.75 -11.32 11.00
C SER A 70 4.05 -11.71 9.55
N GLU A 71 5.32 -11.64 9.13
CA GLU A 71 5.72 -12.03 7.77
C GLU A 71 5.40 -13.51 7.44
N PHE A 72 5.22 -14.36 8.46
CA PHE A 72 4.82 -15.75 8.28
C PHE A 72 3.39 -15.90 7.75
N GLN A 73 2.54 -14.88 7.92
CA GLN A 73 1.18 -14.83 7.37
C GLN A 73 1.18 -14.47 5.87
N ALA A 74 2.28 -13.93 5.34
CA ALA A 74 2.41 -13.61 3.93
C ALA A 74 2.66 -14.85 3.06
N SER A 75 2.32 -14.76 1.77
CA SER A 75 2.57 -15.83 0.81
C SER A 75 4.06 -16.13 0.64
N PRO A 76 4.45 -17.36 0.22
CA PRO A 76 5.85 -17.70 -0.04
C PRO A 76 6.54 -16.74 -1.02
N GLN A 77 5.80 -16.22 -2.01
CA GLN A 77 6.33 -15.25 -2.97
C GLN A 77 6.63 -13.90 -2.30
N MET A 78 5.71 -13.40 -1.47
CA MET A 78 5.91 -12.15 -0.73
C MET A 78 7.07 -12.27 0.26
N ARG A 79 7.18 -13.38 0.99
CA ARG A 79 8.33 -13.62 1.91
C ARG A 79 9.67 -13.61 1.19
N ARG A 80 9.76 -14.24 0.01
CA ARG A 80 10.98 -14.17 -0.82
C ARG A 80 11.28 -12.74 -1.26
N GLN A 81 10.25 -11.97 -1.62
CA GLN A 81 10.44 -10.58 -2.01
C GLN A 81 10.89 -9.71 -0.83
N LEU A 82 10.33 -9.94 0.35
CA LEU A 82 10.72 -9.26 1.60
C LEU A 82 12.20 -9.50 1.91
N MET A 83 12.67 -10.74 1.80
CA MET A 83 14.10 -11.07 1.93
C MET A 83 14.96 -10.33 0.91
N ARG A 84 14.56 -10.31 -0.38
CA ARG A 84 15.32 -9.59 -1.42
C ARG A 84 15.42 -8.09 -1.13
N LEU A 85 14.32 -7.46 -0.71
CA LEU A 85 14.28 -6.03 -0.41
C LEU A 85 15.20 -5.69 0.77
N ARG A 86 15.13 -6.45 1.87
CA ARG A 86 16.00 -6.26 3.04
C ARG A 86 17.47 -6.44 2.68
N ASN A 87 17.81 -7.49 1.93
CA ASN A 87 19.18 -7.74 1.49
C ASN A 87 19.68 -6.63 0.54
N SER A 88 18.85 -6.13 -0.38
CA SER A 88 19.25 -5.04 -1.28
C SER A 88 19.57 -3.74 -0.55
N SER A 89 18.88 -3.46 0.56
CA SER A 89 19.16 -2.29 1.40
C SER A 89 20.47 -2.44 2.19
N GLU A 90 20.83 -3.67 2.59
CA GLU A 90 22.10 -3.96 3.25
C GLU A 90 23.30 -3.73 2.31
N TYR A 91 23.19 -4.07 1.02
CA TYR A 91 24.26 -3.84 0.03
C TYR A 91 24.41 -2.36 -0.35
N ALA A 92 23.32 -1.61 -0.46
CA ALA A 92 23.34 -0.20 -0.83
C ALA A 92 23.94 0.71 0.24
N ALA A 93 23.95 0.27 1.50
CA ALA A 93 24.47 1.05 2.62
C ALA A 93 25.92 0.73 3.01
N GLY A 94 26.58 -0.18 2.27
CA GLY A 94 27.98 -0.57 2.43
C GLY A 94 28.90 -0.18 1.27
N SER A 95 28.43 0.67 0.34
CA SER A 95 29.20 1.20 -0.80
C SER A 95 29.52 2.67 -0.64
#